data_AF-A0A1M6I8I5-F1
#
_entry.id   AF-A0A1M6I8I5-F1
#
_cell.length_a   1.000
_cell.length_b   1.000
_cell.length_c   1.000
_cell.angle_alpha   90.00
_cell.angle_beta   90.00
_cell.angle_gamma   90.00
#
_symmetry.space_group_name_H-M   'P 1'
#
loop_
_entity.id
_entity.type
_entity.pdbx_description
1 polymer ?
#
loop_
_entity_poly.entity_id
_entity_poly.type
_entity_poly.pdbx_seq_one_letter_code
_entity_poly.pdbx_strand_id
1 'polypeptide(L)'
;MVTFVTRFSGIFIIHFFISCQRMKKNRTKIVGCSYAFRVEDVVRIYDEHARSGLSNREILRRYIWPKYHICEKTFYNIINASADPRIIRKQEEMRAQLTLF
;
A
#
# COMPACT_ATOMS: atom_id res chain seq x y z
N MET A 1 -58.38 -22.55 54.01
CA MET A 1 -56.91 -22.46 54.24
C MET A 1 -56.22 -22.20 52.91
N VAL A 2 -55.83 -20.93 52.74
CA VAL A 2 -54.75 -20.31 51.95
C VAL A 2 -54.32 -20.93 50.60
N THR A 3 -54.62 -20.18 49.54
CA THR A 3 -54.01 -20.19 48.21
C THR A 3 -52.50 -19.93 48.28
N PHE A 4 -51.67 -20.83 47.75
CA PHE A 4 -50.22 -20.62 47.66
C PHE A 4 -49.86 -19.98 46.31
N VAL A 5 -49.89 -18.64 46.29
CA VAL A 5 -49.16 -17.83 45.31
C VAL A 5 -47.89 -17.33 45.98
N THR A 6 -46.72 -17.87 45.62
CA THR A 6 -45.42 -17.19 45.79
C THR A 6 -44.42 -17.64 44.74
N ARG A 7 -44.52 -16.99 43.57
CA ARG A 7 -43.44 -16.36 42.81
C ARG A 7 -42.01 -16.62 43.33
N PHE A 8 -41.31 -17.59 42.76
CA PHE A 8 -39.84 -17.62 42.78
C PHE A 8 -39.30 -16.80 41.61
N SER A 9 -39.03 -15.55 41.93
CA SER A 9 -38.09 -14.67 41.25
C SER A 9 -36.68 -15.25 41.27
N GLY A 10 -35.96 -15.18 40.14
CA GLY A 10 -34.53 -15.51 40.09
C GLY A 10 -34.14 -16.04 38.71
N ILE A 11 -34.11 -15.21 37.67
CA ILE A 11 -32.94 -14.41 37.28
C ILE A 11 -31.84 -15.29 36.65
N PHE A 12 -31.74 -15.14 35.32
CA PHE A 12 -30.50 -15.13 34.55
C PHE A 12 -29.51 -16.28 34.76
N ILE A 13 -29.67 -17.36 34.00
CA ILE A 13 -28.51 -18.00 33.37
C ILE A 13 -28.86 -18.20 31.88
N ILE A 14 -29.22 -17.11 31.22
CA ILE A 14 -29.27 -17.05 29.76
C ILE A 14 -27.81 -17.03 29.32
N HIS A 15 -27.35 -18.19 28.87
CA HIS A 15 -26.39 -18.34 27.77
C HIS A 15 -25.30 -17.26 27.79
N PHE A 16 -24.23 -17.51 28.55
CA PHE A 16 -22.94 -16.85 28.33
C PHE A 16 -22.39 -17.32 26.97
N PHE A 17 -23.08 -16.89 25.91
CA PHE A 17 -22.64 -17.00 24.54
C PHE A 17 -21.53 -15.98 24.42
N ILE A 18 -20.31 -16.43 24.70
CA ILE A 18 -19.09 -15.70 24.39
C ILE A 18 -19.16 -15.43 22.89
N SER A 19 -19.65 -14.24 22.56
CA SER A 19 -19.46 -13.60 21.28
C SER A 19 -17.95 -13.36 21.18
N CYS A 20 -17.25 -14.41 20.78
CA CYS A 20 -15.88 -14.35 20.30
C CYS A 20 -15.99 -13.61 18.97
N GLN A 21 -15.99 -12.26 19.04
CA GLN A 21 -15.98 -11.42 17.86
C GLN A 21 -14.75 -11.81 17.06
N ARG A 22 -15.00 -12.45 15.93
CA ARG A 22 -14.00 -12.83 14.95
C ARG A 22 -13.43 -11.55 14.36
N MET A 23 -12.35 -11.05 14.99
CA MET A 23 -11.53 -9.96 14.49
C MET A 23 -11.11 -10.31 13.05
N LYS A 24 -11.80 -9.73 12.06
CA LYS A 24 -11.37 -9.81 10.66
C LYS A 24 -10.03 -9.11 10.60
N LYS A 25 -8.94 -9.88 10.59
CA LYS A 25 -7.59 -9.39 10.29
C LYS A 25 -7.63 -8.84 8.86
N ASN A 26 -7.93 -7.56 8.72
CA ASN A 26 -7.61 -6.82 7.51
C ASN A 26 -6.09 -6.89 7.39
N ARG A 27 -5.59 -7.80 6.56
CA ARG A 27 -4.18 -7.79 6.17
C ARG A 27 -4.00 -6.54 5.33
N THR A 28 -3.80 -5.39 5.97
CA THR A 28 -3.22 -4.22 5.33
C THR A 28 -1.88 -4.71 4.82
N LYS A 29 -1.84 -5.07 3.54
CA LYS A 29 -0.63 -5.49 2.86
C LYS A 29 0.30 -4.30 3.03
N ILE A 30 1.34 -4.42 3.85
CA ILE A 30 2.38 -3.40 3.97
C ILE A 30 3.07 -3.41 2.63
N VAL A 31 2.51 -2.69 1.67
CA VAL A 31 3.07 -2.58 0.33
C VAL A 31 4.22 -1.60 0.51
N GLY A 32 5.45 -2.14 0.58
CA GLY A 32 6.65 -1.35 0.82
C GLY A 32 6.72 -0.14 -0.10
N CYS A 33 7.09 1.01 0.47
CA CYS A 33 7.29 2.26 -0.26
C CYS A 33 8.52 2.24 -1.18
N SER A 34 9.39 1.24 -1.02
CA SER A 34 10.60 1.06 -1.83
C SER A 34 10.34 1.01 -3.33
N TYR A 35 9.22 0.42 -3.77
CA TYR A 35 8.87 0.42 -5.19
C TYR A 35 8.48 1.81 -5.68
N ALA A 36 7.70 2.57 -4.91
CA ALA A 36 7.26 3.92 -5.28
C ALA A 36 8.45 4.90 -5.40
N PHE A 37 9.40 4.82 -4.45
CA PHE A 37 10.66 5.57 -4.52
C PHE A 37 11.51 5.19 -5.72
N ARG A 38 11.61 3.88 -6.01
CA ARG A 38 12.40 3.42 -7.17
C ARG A 38 11.79 3.88 -8.49
N VAL A 39 10.46 3.91 -8.58
CA VAL A 39 9.75 4.45 -9.75
C VAL A 39 10.04 5.94 -9.91
N GLU A 40 9.92 6.71 -8.83
CA GLU A 40 10.21 8.16 -8.84
C GLU A 40 11.65 8.47 -9.28
N ASP A 41 12.63 7.75 -8.73
CA ASP A 41 14.04 7.90 -9.10
C ASP A 41 14.29 7.61 -10.58
N VAL A 42 13.73 6.52 -11.10
CA VAL A 42 13.90 6.14 -12.51
C VAL A 42 13.25 7.16 -13.44
N VAL A 43 12.06 7.66 -13.08
CA VAL A 43 11.36 8.70 -13.85
C VAL A 43 12.13 10.02 -13.86
N ARG A 44 12.72 10.41 -12.72
CA ARG A 44 13.56 11.61 -12.62
C ARG A 44 14.78 11.53 -13.54
N ILE A 45 15.53 10.44 -13.47
CA ILE A 45 16.68 10.19 -14.35
C ILE A 45 16.24 10.22 -15.82
N TYR A 46 15.07 9.64 -16.11
CA TYR A 46 14.51 9.66 -17.47
C TYR A 46 14.19 11.08 -17.96
N ASP A 47 13.52 11.92 -17.16
CA ASP A 47 13.18 13.30 -17.56
C ASP A 47 14.42 14.16 -17.81
N GLU A 48 15.45 14.00 -16.98
CA GLU A 48 16.73 14.70 -17.13
C GLU A 48 17.41 14.37 -18.47
N HIS A 49 17.43 13.08 -18.85
CA HIS A 49 18.12 12.63 -20.06
C HIS A 49 17.26 12.67 -21.33
N ALA A 50 15.93 12.68 -21.21
CA ALA A 50 15.03 12.89 -22.34
C ALA A 50 15.25 14.26 -23.00
N ARG A 51 15.60 15.28 -22.20
CA ARG A 51 15.92 16.63 -22.70
C ARG A 51 17.21 16.68 -23.52
N SER A 52 18.13 15.75 -23.30
CA SER A 52 19.41 15.66 -24.01
C SER A 52 19.31 15.00 -25.40
N GLY A 53 18.11 14.51 -25.80
CA GLY A 53 17.89 13.89 -27.11
C GLY A 53 18.50 12.49 -27.27
N LEU A 54 18.79 11.80 -26.16
CA LEU A 54 19.33 10.44 -26.17
C LEU A 54 18.24 9.40 -26.45
N SER A 55 18.60 8.28 -27.08
CA SER A 55 17.65 7.18 -27.27
C SER A 55 17.34 6.48 -25.95
N ASN A 56 16.12 5.95 -25.80
CA ASN A 56 15.71 5.23 -24.59
C ASN A 56 16.65 4.07 -24.22
N ARG A 57 17.21 3.37 -25.21
CA ARG A 57 18.19 2.29 -24.98
C ARG A 57 19.52 2.81 -24.47
N GLU A 58 19.95 3.98 -24.96
CA GLU A 58 21.17 4.65 -24.50
C GLU A 58 21.01 5.09 -23.04
N ILE A 59 19.87 5.69 -22.69
CA ILE A 59 19.55 6.14 -21.33
C ILE A 59 19.54 4.94 -20.38
N LEU A 60 18.91 3.83 -20.78
CA LEU A 60 18.89 2.58 -20.02
C LEU A 60 20.31 2.07 -19.74
N ARG A 61 21.16 1.97 -20.78
CA ARG A 61 22.52 1.41 -20.63
C ARG A 61 23.46 2.29 -19.83
N ARG A 62 23.38 3.62 -19.99
CA ARG A 62 24.34 4.55 -19.37
C ARG A 62 23.98 4.90 -17.93
N TYR A 63 22.70 5.11 -17.63
CA TYR A 63 22.29 5.70 -16.35
C TYR A 63 21.54 4.72 -15.44
N ILE A 64 20.72 3.85 -16.00
CA ILE A 64 19.83 2.98 -15.22
C ILE A 64 20.45 1.61 -14.95
N TRP A 65 21.14 1.04 -15.95
CA TRP A 65 21.81 -0.26 -15.86
C TRP A 65 22.83 -0.35 -14.72
N PRO A 66 23.79 0.60 -14.56
CA PRO A 66 24.79 0.49 -13.50
C PRO A 66 24.19 0.60 -12.08
N LYS A 67 23.00 1.20 -11.93
CA LYS A 67 22.38 1.43 -10.61
C LYS A 67 21.38 0.34 -10.21
N TYR A 68 20.57 -0.13 -11.15
CA TYR A 68 19.42 -1.00 -10.84
C TYR A 68 19.41 -2.35 -11.56
N HIS A 69 20.35 -2.60 -12.50
CA HIS A 69 20.46 -3.86 -13.26
C HIS A 69 19.12 -4.37 -13.82
N ILE A 70 18.34 -3.46 -14.44
CA ILE A 70 16.99 -3.75 -14.93
C ILE A 70 16.97 -3.98 -16.44
N CYS A 71 16.16 -4.95 -16.85
CA CYS A 71 15.89 -5.19 -18.27
C CYS A 71 15.02 -4.07 -18.87
N GLU A 72 15.11 -3.90 -20.18
CA GLU A 72 14.35 -2.91 -20.96
C GLU A 72 12.83 -3.05 -20.77
N LYS A 73 12.31 -4.28 -20.74
CA LYS A 73 10.89 -4.53 -20.45
C LYS A 73 10.48 -3.98 -19.08
N THR A 74 11.32 -4.16 -18.07
CA THR A 74 11.04 -3.68 -16.71
C THR A 74 11.11 -2.16 -16.65
N PHE A 75 11.99 -1.54 -17.43
CA PHE A 75 12.06 -0.09 -17.55
C PHE A 75 10.74 0.48 -18.09
N TYR A 76 10.23 -0.04 -19.21
CA TYR A 76 8.94 0.43 -19.74
C TYR A 76 7.77 0.15 -18.78
N ASN A 77 7.79 -0.98 -18.07
CA ASN A 77 6.78 -1.26 -17.05
C ASN A 77 6.81 -0.23 -15.91
N ILE A 78 8.00 0.23 -15.50
CA ILE A 78 8.16 1.25 -14.46
C ILE A 78 7.63 2.61 -14.95
N ILE A 79 7.97 3.02 -16.18
CA ILE A 79 7.47 4.27 -16.78
C ILE A 79 5.94 4.22 -16.97
N ASN A 80 5.38 3.07 -17.37
CA ASN A 80 3.94 2.93 -17.46
C ASN A 80 3.28 2.94 -16.07
N ALA A 81 3.93 2.32 -15.07
CA ALA A 81 3.45 2.32 -13.69
C ALA A 81 3.50 3.71 -13.04
N SER A 82 4.41 4.60 -13.44
CA SER A 82 4.42 5.98 -12.95
C SER A 82 3.23 6.80 -13.42
N ALA A 83 2.60 6.41 -14.54
CA ALA A 83 1.37 7.03 -15.02
C ALA A 83 0.10 6.46 -14.36
N ASP A 84 0.20 5.39 -13.56
CA ASP A 84 -0.94 4.81 -12.86
C ASP A 84 -1.35 5.71 -11.67
N PRO A 85 -2.63 6.15 -11.57
CA PRO A 85 -3.11 7.00 -10.49
C PRO A 85 -2.90 6.41 -9.09
N ARG A 86 -2.80 5.08 -8.97
CA ARG A 86 -2.50 4.42 -7.69
C ARG A 86 -1.09 4.72 -7.19
N ILE A 87 -0.11 4.78 -8.09
CA ILE A 87 1.28 5.06 -7.75
C ILE A 87 1.46 6.54 -7.45
N ILE A 88 0.83 7.41 -8.25
CA ILE A 88 0.84 8.86 -8.05
C ILE A 88 0.30 9.23 -6.66
N ARG A 89 -0.90 8.74 -6.31
CA ARG A 89 -1.50 8.97 -4.98
C ARG A 89 -0.58 8.51 -3.85
N LYS A 90 0.09 7.38 -4.04
CA LYS A 90 1.00 6.82 -3.04
C LYS A 90 2.28 7.65 -2.89
N GLN A 91 2.80 8.18 -3.99
CA GLN A 91 3.93 9.13 -3.97
C GLN A 91 3.54 10.43 -3.26
N GLU A 92 2.34 10.96 -3.51
CA GLU A 92 1.81 12.15 -2.82
C GLU A 92 1.63 11.92 -1.32
N GLU A 93 1.02 10.80 -0.91
CA GLU A 93 0.88 10.42 0.50
C GLU A 93 2.24 10.33 1.20
N MET A 94 3.23 9.74 0.54
CA MET A 94 4.60 9.65 1.07
C MET A 94 5.29 11.01 1.18
N ARG A 95 5.13 11.88 0.18
CA ARG A 95 5.68 13.25 0.21
C ARG A 95 5.03 14.07 1.33
N ALA A 96 3.72 13.93 1.52
CA ALA A 96 2.98 14.61 2.59
C ALA A 96 3.42 14.15 4.00
N GLN A 97 3.79 12.88 4.16
CA GLN A 97 4.35 12.37 5.42
C GLN A 97 5.72 13.00 5.75
N LEU A 98 6.55 13.26 4.74
CA LEU A 98 7.86 13.89 4.94
C LEU A 98 7.76 15.37 5.32
N THR A 99 6.72 16.06 4.86
CA THR A 99 6.48 17.48 5.18
C THR A 99 5.87 17.72 6.57
N LEU A 100 5.42 16.65 7.24
CA LEU A 100 4.77 16.74 8.55
C LEU A 100 5.77 16.79 9.73
N PHE A 101 7.06 16.64 9.45
CA PHE A 101 8.18 16.73 10.41
C PHE A 101 8.96 18.02 10.18
#